data_AF-I1RB82-F1
#
_entry.id   AF-I1RB82-F1
#
_cell.length_a   1.000
_cell.length_b   1.000
_cell.length_c   1.000
_cell.angle_alpha   90.00
_cell.angle_beta   90.00
_cell.angle_gamma   90.00
#
_symmetry.space_group_name_H-M   'P 1'
#
loop_
_entity.id
_entity.type
_entity.pdbx_description
1 polymer ?
#
loop_
_entity_poly.entity_id
_entity_poly.type
_entity_poly.pdbx_seq_one_letter_code
_entity_poly.pdbx_strand_id
1 'polypeptide(L)'
;MMLKYITKPTRKGVADALLILALIGSVISVILVFIVFIAGTTIIRGDPDHLLWRPLALVSFDGVISNNDTSRFLVRLHWYASSFGWEHPTAPRGLPKAGITSSGLRYHSTIVNDLHQIASTLRLPEDTWNCPKPGPYEDPCGNIFFEAWRSFLASGGLPIPSWNVWINIVAALLLGTMDIFREWIIPNRPHWMKCRCIIGKRWCPLPKGSKEEIEQFDDYVWDKVRLAYWALSAGFFGIAAGHTCLNSVFFVRYLSYFEERLPDGISMHGRRRLASEILLWVAFGIKTFGALCMAVRWKLSRRPSGWMDGQNLGRIDRAKPNGTDGAKYTD
;
A
#
# COMPACT_ATOMS: atom_id res chain seq x y z
N MET A 1 -25.94 -18.86 12.70
CA MET A 1 -27.35 -19.09 13.13
C MET A 1 -27.78 -18.26 14.35
N MET A 2 -26.88 -17.60 15.10
CA MET A 2 -27.24 -16.84 16.33
C MET A 2 -27.79 -15.41 16.14
N LEU A 3 -27.76 -14.84 14.93
CA LEU A 3 -28.13 -13.43 14.71
C LEU A 3 -29.65 -13.13 14.73
N LYS A 4 -30.52 -14.14 14.87
CA LYS A 4 -31.99 -13.97 14.78
C LYS A 4 -32.65 -13.39 16.04
N TYR A 5 -31.95 -13.33 17.18
CA TYR A 5 -32.56 -13.00 18.49
C TYR A 5 -32.17 -11.63 19.08
N ILE A 6 -31.50 -10.77 18.30
CA ILE A 6 -31.05 -9.46 18.80
C ILE A 6 -32.16 -8.41 18.59
N THR A 7 -32.55 -7.71 19.66
CA THR A 7 -33.57 -6.64 19.60
C THR A 7 -33.10 -5.45 18.75
N LYS A 8 -34.00 -4.69 18.12
CA LYS A 8 -33.65 -3.54 17.25
C LYS A 8 -32.65 -2.53 17.87
N PRO A 9 -32.80 -2.06 19.13
CA PRO A 9 -31.87 -1.08 19.71
C PRO A 9 -30.47 -1.67 19.95
N THR A 10 -30.37 -2.93 20.37
CA THR A 10 -29.07 -3.60 20.55
C THR A 10 -28.40 -3.89 19.21
N ARG A 11 -29.17 -4.22 18.16
CA ARG A 11 -28.66 -4.42 16.80
C ARG A 11 -28.01 -3.15 16.23
N LYS A 12 -28.62 -1.99 16.45
CA LYS A 12 -28.09 -0.69 16.02
C LYS A 12 -26.83 -0.30 16.80
N GLY A 13 -26.83 -0.45 18.13
CA GLY A 13 -25.65 -0.19 18.95
C GLY A 13 -24.43 -1.03 18.56
N VAL A 14 -24.63 -2.33 18.29
CA VAL A 14 -23.56 -3.22 17.80
C VAL A 14 -23.08 -2.80 16.40
N ALA A 15 -24.00 -2.47 15.50
CA ALA A 15 -23.64 -1.98 14.17
C ALA A 15 -22.77 -0.72 14.24
N ASP A 16 -23.13 0.24 15.09
CA ASP A 16 -22.40 1.51 15.25
C ASP A 16 -21.04 1.31 15.91
N ALA A 17 -20.95 0.43 16.91
CA ALA A 17 -19.67 0.04 17.50
C ALA A 17 -18.71 -0.57 16.46
N LEU A 18 -19.21 -1.45 15.58
CA LEU A 18 -18.42 -2.04 14.49
C LEU A 18 -17.89 -0.99 13.51
N LEU A 19 -18.69 0.05 13.23
CA LEU A 19 -18.28 1.15 12.36
C LEU A 19 -17.20 2.01 13.00
N ILE A 20 -17.36 2.36 14.28
CA ILE A 20 -16.35 3.13 15.04
C ILE A 20 -15.03 2.36 15.10
N LEU A 21 -15.07 1.06 15.42
CA LEU A 21 -13.89 0.21 15.45
C LEU A 21 -13.19 0.12 14.09
N ALA A 22 -13.96 -0.04 13.01
CA ALA A 22 -13.40 -0.05 11.66
C ALA A 22 -12.73 1.29 11.33
N LEU A 23 -13.36 2.42 11.68
CA LEU A 23 -12.84 3.76 11.41
C LEU A 23 -11.53 4.04 12.18
N ILE A 24 -11.48 3.73 13.48
CA ILE A 24 -10.26 3.84 14.29
C ILE A 24 -9.16 2.95 13.68
N GLY A 25 -9.49 1.71 13.34
CA GLY A 25 -8.56 0.80 12.67
C GLY A 25 -8.04 1.38 11.35
N SER A 26 -8.90 2.00 10.54
CA SER A 26 -8.50 2.65 9.29
C SER A 26 -7.49 3.77 9.50
N VAL A 27 -7.72 4.63 10.51
CA VAL A 27 -6.78 5.70 10.87
C VAL A 27 -5.43 5.11 11.26
N ILE A 28 -5.41 4.07 12.10
CA ILE A 28 -4.19 3.37 12.51
C ILE A 28 -3.49 2.78 11.29
N SER A 29 -4.18 2.04 10.42
CA SER A 29 -3.61 1.46 9.21
C SER A 29 -2.98 2.51 8.29
N VAL A 30 -3.64 3.66 8.10
CA VAL A 30 -3.10 4.77 7.29
C VAL A 30 -1.82 5.31 7.92
N ILE A 31 -1.80 5.52 9.25
CA ILE A 31 -0.60 5.97 9.96
C ILE A 31 0.55 4.97 9.80
N LEU A 32 0.30 3.67 9.98
CA LEU A 32 1.33 2.63 9.84
C LEU A 32 1.94 2.60 8.43
N VAL A 33 1.09 2.65 7.40
CA VAL A 33 1.57 2.69 6.00
C VAL A 33 2.29 4.01 5.71
N PHE A 34 1.82 5.13 6.25
CA PHE A 34 2.45 6.44 6.09
C PHE A 34 3.83 6.47 6.73
N ILE A 35 4.00 5.83 7.90
CA ILE A 35 5.29 5.65 8.57
C ILE A 35 6.28 4.94 7.65
N VAL A 36 5.86 3.82 7.03
CA VAL A 36 6.69 3.08 6.06
C VAL A 36 6.98 3.92 4.82
N PHE A 37 6.01 4.73 4.37
CA PHE A 37 6.14 5.58 3.19
C PHE A 37 7.17 6.71 3.37
N ILE A 38 7.27 7.32 4.54
CA ILE A 38 8.24 8.41 4.78
C ILE A 38 9.59 7.91 5.31
N ALA A 39 9.73 6.62 5.62
CA ALA A 39 10.98 6.05 6.08
C ALA A 39 12.12 6.28 5.08
N GLY A 40 13.29 6.66 5.57
CA GLY A 40 14.49 6.91 4.76
C GLY A 40 14.44 8.16 3.88
N THR A 41 13.35 8.93 3.88
CA THR A 41 13.22 10.16 3.05
C THR A 41 13.93 11.37 3.64
N THR A 42 14.35 11.29 4.90
CA THR A 42 14.99 12.39 5.62
C THR A 42 16.23 11.89 6.34
N ILE A 43 17.27 12.75 6.40
CA ILE A 43 18.48 12.51 7.18
C ILE A 43 18.31 13.20 8.54
N ILE A 44 18.46 12.43 9.62
CA ILE A 44 18.54 12.97 10.98
C ILE A 44 19.99 13.33 11.24
N ARG A 45 20.24 14.63 11.46
CA ARG A 45 21.57 15.13 11.79
C ARG A 45 21.95 14.75 13.22
N GLY A 46 23.13 14.17 13.41
CA GLY A 46 23.61 13.69 14.70
C GLY A 46 25.06 13.20 14.63
N ASP A 47 25.55 12.54 15.68
CA ASP A 47 26.87 11.89 15.64
C ASP A 47 26.73 10.36 15.78
N PRO A 48 26.72 9.60 14.67
CA PRO A 48 26.72 10.03 13.26
C PRO A 48 25.32 10.39 12.73
N ASP A 49 25.30 11.15 11.62
CA ASP A 49 24.10 11.32 10.79
C ASP A 49 23.55 9.96 10.37
N HIS A 50 22.23 9.83 10.39
CA HIS A 50 21.56 8.56 10.05
C HIS A 50 20.22 8.79 9.37
N LEU A 51 19.72 7.75 8.70
CA LEU A 51 18.45 7.81 7.97
C LEU A 51 17.26 7.71 8.94
N LEU A 52 16.23 8.53 8.71
CA LEU A 52 14.98 8.48 9.47
C LEU A 52 14.39 7.07 9.42
N TRP A 53 14.17 6.48 10.60
CA TRP A 53 13.66 5.11 10.75
C TRP A 53 14.43 4.07 9.93
N ARG A 54 15.76 4.09 10.02
CA ARG A 54 16.66 3.07 9.47
C ARG A 54 16.16 1.61 9.58
N PRO A 55 15.56 1.16 10.70
CA PRO A 55 15.04 -0.21 10.79
C PRO A 55 13.93 -0.55 9.79
N LEU A 56 13.24 0.45 9.24
CA LEU A 56 12.14 0.33 8.28
C LEU A 56 12.60 0.27 6.81
N ALA A 57 13.89 0.15 6.54
CA ALA A 57 14.33 -0.27 5.21
C ALA A 57 13.61 -1.58 4.82
N LEU A 58 13.42 -1.83 3.53
CA LEU A 58 12.96 -3.11 3.00
C LEU A 58 14.14 -4.09 2.91
N VAL A 59 15.26 -3.57 2.40
CA VAL A 59 16.51 -4.31 2.23
C VAL A 59 17.66 -3.43 2.69
N SER A 60 18.65 -4.04 3.34
CA SER A 60 19.93 -3.40 3.63
C SER A 60 21.07 -4.30 3.23
N PHE A 61 22.14 -3.71 2.72
CA PHE A 61 23.36 -4.42 2.32
C PHE A 61 24.55 -3.47 2.38
N ASP A 62 25.75 -4.01 2.47
CA ASP A 62 27.00 -3.27 2.59
C ASP A 62 27.73 -3.29 1.22
N GLY A 63 28.39 -2.19 0.84
CA GLY A 63 28.98 -2.05 -0.50
C GLY A 63 29.87 -0.82 -0.70
N VAL A 64 30.19 -0.52 -1.95
CA VAL A 64 30.87 0.69 -2.47
C VAL A 64 32.34 0.86 -2.08
N ILE A 65 32.70 0.80 -0.79
CA ILE A 65 34.09 1.00 -0.32
C ILE A 65 34.53 -0.24 0.44
N SER A 66 35.58 -0.91 -0.02
CA SER A 66 36.23 -1.99 0.73
C SER A 66 37.09 -1.43 1.86
N ASN A 67 37.14 -2.13 2.99
CA ASN A 67 38.12 -1.85 4.04
C ASN A 67 39.54 -2.19 3.56
N ASN A 68 40.58 -1.68 4.23
CA ASN A 68 41.98 -1.92 3.87
C ASN A 68 42.34 -3.42 3.78
N ASP A 69 41.72 -4.27 4.61
CA ASP A 69 41.91 -5.73 4.59
C ASP A 69 40.96 -6.44 3.62
N THR A 70 40.16 -5.69 2.86
CA THR A 70 39.11 -6.10 1.90
C THR A 70 38.00 -7.01 2.43
N SER A 71 38.07 -7.49 3.68
CA SER A 71 37.12 -8.41 4.30
C SER A 71 35.68 -7.90 4.46
N ARG A 72 35.46 -6.58 4.37
CA ARG A 72 34.15 -5.95 4.55
C ARG A 72 34.02 -4.64 3.79
N PHE A 73 32.78 -4.27 3.49
CA PHE A 73 32.45 -2.95 2.98
C PHE A 73 32.18 -1.94 4.10
N LEU A 74 32.47 -0.65 3.86
CA LEU A 74 32.35 0.44 4.82
C LEU A 74 31.07 1.26 4.68
N VAL A 75 30.36 1.14 3.56
CA VAL A 75 29.11 1.86 3.28
C VAL A 75 27.94 0.90 3.39
N ARG A 76 26.95 1.25 4.21
CA ARG A 76 25.70 0.52 4.32
C ARG A 76 24.62 1.19 3.48
N LEU A 77 24.03 0.43 2.59
CA LEU A 77 22.98 0.82 1.66
C LEU A 77 21.63 0.38 2.22
N HIS A 78 20.62 1.22 2.02
CA HIS A 78 19.28 1.05 2.53
C HIS A 78 18.25 1.35 1.44
N TRP A 79 17.48 0.33 1.06
CA TRP A 79 16.38 0.47 0.13
C TRP A 79 15.06 0.56 0.87
N TYR A 80 14.34 1.67 0.72
CA TYR A 80 13.03 1.93 1.31
C TYR A 80 11.93 1.91 0.24
N ALA A 81 10.68 1.94 0.69
CA ALA A 81 9.50 2.07 -0.18
C ALA A 81 9.54 3.31 -1.09
N SER A 82 10.12 4.41 -0.61
CA SER A 82 10.08 5.71 -1.28
C SER A 82 11.45 6.35 -1.49
N SER A 83 12.53 5.69 -1.07
CA SER A 83 13.86 6.27 -1.16
C SER A 83 14.95 5.21 -1.23
N PHE A 84 16.13 5.62 -1.68
CA PHE A 84 17.36 4.86 -1.52
C PHE A 84 18.39 5.75 -0.83
N GLY A 85 18.93 5.23 0.27
CA GLY A 85 19.85 5.97 1.12
C GLY A 85 21.03 5.11 1.53
N TRP A 86 22.02 5.76 2.10
CA TRP A 86 23.26 5.13 2.51
C TRP A 86 23.84 5.79 3.75
N GLU A 87 24.66 5.04 4.48
CA GLU A 87 25.37 5.45 5.68
C GLU A 87 26.82 4.97 5.60
N HIS A 88 27.78 5.86 5.89
CA HIS A 88 29.20 5.56 6.07
C HIS A 88 29.64 6.07 7.45
N PRO A 89 29.41 5.27 8.52
CA PRO A 89 29.60 5.74 9.90
C PRO A 89 31.04 6.15 10.24
N THR A 90 32.01 5.57 9.53
CA THR A 90 33.46 5.79 9.73
C THR A 90 34.06 6.73 8.69
N ALA A 91 33.24 7.51 7.98
CA ALA A 91 33.73 8.43 6.95
C ALA A 91 34.76 9.42 7.53
N PRO A 92 35.88 9.68 6.81
CA PRO A 92 36.85 10.71 7.18
C PRO A 92 36.22 12.10 7.34
N ARG A 93 36.89 12.98 8.11
CA ARG A 93 36.46 14.38 8.26
C ARG A 93 36.33 15.05 6.89
N GLY A 94 35.20 15.72 6.66
CA GLY A 94 34.90 16.41 5.40
C GLY A 94 34.14 15.58 4.38
N LEU A 95 33.86 14.30 4.66
CA LEU A 95 32.95 13.46 3.86
C LEU A 95 31.60 13.27 4.57
N PRO A 96 30.49 13.19 3.80
CA PRO A 96 29.17 12.92 4.38
C PRO A 96 29.11 11.52 5.00
N LYS A 97 28.56 11.43 6.21
CA LYS A 97 28.35 10.16 6.93
C LYS A 97 27.05 9.46 6.53
N ALA A 98 26.12 10.16 5.88
CA ALA A 98 24.89 9.59 5.34
C ALA A 98 24.40 10.41 4.15
N GLY A 99 23.58 9.79 3.29
CA GLY A 99 22.99 10.46 2.13
C GLY A 99 21.77 9.74 1.58
N ILE A 100 20.99 10.46 0.77
CA ILE A 100 19.85 9.94 0.01
C ILE A 100 20.12 10.23 -1.45
N THR A 101 20.11 9.20 -2.30
CA THR A 101 20.40 9.34 -3.74
C THR A 101 19.12 9.65 -4.52
N SER A 102 18.03 9.00 -4.13
CA SER A 102 16.74 9.14 -4.79
C SER A 102 15.60 9.07 -3.78
N SER A 103 14.56 9.87 -4.02
CA SER A 103 13.32 9.91 -3.23
C SER A 103 12.10 10.10 -4.12
N GLY A 104 10.95 9.55 -3.73
CA GLY A 104 9.69 9.68 -4.46
C GLY A 104 9.49 8.62 -5.56
N LEU A 105 8.80 9.01 -6.64
CA LEU A 105 8.50 8.13 -7.77
C LEU A 105 9.75 7.95 -8.65
N ARG A 106 10.29 6.73 -8.68
CA ARG A 106 11.55 6.40 -9.34
C ARG A 106 11.35 5.69 -10.69
N TYR A 107 10.73 6.37 -11.66
CA TYR A 107 10.39 5.76 -12.96
C TYR A 107 11.65 5.37 -13.78
N HIS A 108 12.70 6.17 -13.72
CA HIS A 108 13.94 5.99 -14.50
C HIS A 108 15.21 5.78 -13.65
N SER A 109 15.09 5.81 -12.32
CA SER A 109 16.24 5.66 -11.41
C SER A 109 16.53 4.17 -11.20
N THR A 110 17.62 3.71 -11.81
CA THR A 110 18.17 2.37 -11.54
C THR A 110 19.01 2.41 -10.27
N ILE A 111 19.12 1.28 -9.59
CA ILE A 111 20.02 1.15 -8.45
C ILE A 111 21.49 1.43 -8.81
N VAL A 112 21.90 1.11 -10.04
CA VAL A 112 23.26 1.39 -10.51
C VAL A 112 23.53 2.90 -10.52
N ASN A 113 22.57 3.70 -10.98
CA ASN A 113 22.69 5.17 -10.95
C ASN A 113 22.80 5.69 -9.50
N ASP A 114 22.05 5.11 -8.55
CA ASP A 114 22.19 5.45 -7.14
C ASP A 114 23.61 5.12 -6.65
N LEU A 115 24.15 3.93 -6.97
CA LEU A 115 25.50 3.52 -6.56
C LEU A 115 26.58 4.44 -7.15
N HIS A 116 26.46 4.86 -8.41
CA HIS A 116 27.36 5.82 -9.05
C HIS A 116 27.30 7.19 -8.37
N GLN A 117 26.09 7.66 -8.03
CA GLN A 117 25.92 8.91 -7.29
C GLN A 117 26.58 8.84 -5.90
N ILE A 118 26.51 7.69 -5.22
CA ILE A 118 27.17 7.47 -3.92
C ILE A 118 28.68 7.53 -4.08
N ALA A 119 29.24 6.82 -5.06
CA ALA A 119 30.68 6.81 -5.33
C ALA A 119 31.21 8.23 -5.63
N SER A 120 30.48 8.97 -6.46
CA SER A 120 30.77 10.38 -6.76
C SER A 120 30.70 11.26 -5.50
N THR A 121 29.66 11.08 -4.66
CA THR A 121 29.51 11.84 -3.40
C THR A 121 30.62 11.53 -2.40
N LEU A 122 31.09 10.28 -2.36
CA LEU A 122 32.22 9.83 -1.54
C LEU A 122 33.58 10.13 -2.18
N ARG A 123 33.62 10.79 -3.34
CA ARG A 123 34.83 11.19 -4.08
C ARG A 123 35.76 10.02 -4.39
N LEU A 124 35.19 8.87 -4.76
CA LEU A 124 35.98 7.75 -5.27
C LEU A 124 36.57 8.08 -6.65
N PRO A 125 37.81 7.65 -6.95
CA PRO A 125 38.40 7.83 -8.27
C PRO A 125 37.49 7.25 -9.37
N GLU A 126 37.28 8.01 -10.45
CA GLU A 126 36.25 7.69 -11.45
C GLU A 126 36.48 6.33 -12.13
N ASP A 127 37.74 5.99 -12.40
CA ASP A 127 38.20 4.71 -12.94
C ASP A 127 37.84 3.49 -12.07
N THR A 128 37.53 3.72 -10.80
CA THR A 128 37.17 2.64 -9.87
C THR A 128 35.69 2.29 -9.88
N TRP A 129 34.79 3.16 -10.33
CA TRP A 129 33.34 2.91 -10.28
C TRP A 129 32.60 3.13 -11.60
N ASN A 130 33.12 3.98 -12.49
CA ASN A 130 32.55 4.22 -13.82
C ASN A 130 33.07 3.18 -14.81
N CYS A 131 32.84 1.91 -14.49
CA CYS A 131 33.42 0.80 -15.20
C CYS A 131 32.61 0.48 -16.47
N PRO A 132 33.28 0.17 -17.59
CA PRO A 132 32.60 -0.08 -18.86
C PRO A 132 31.77 -1.38 -18.80
N LYS A 133 30.83 -1.54 -19.74
CA LYS A 133 29.87 -2.66 -19.71
C LYS A 133 30.55 -3.94 -20.14
N PRO A 134 30.38 -5.07 -19.43
CA PRO A 134 31.15 -6.28 -19.65
C PRO A 134 31.22 -6.66 -21.13
N GLY A 135 32.43 -6.60 -21.68
CA GLY A 135 32.76 -6.89 -23.07
C GLY A 135 34.02 -7.76 -23.18
N PRO A 136 34.29 -8.36 -24.36
CA PRO A 136 35.36 -9.33 -24.53
C PRO A 136 36.79 -8.78 -24.34
N TYR A 137 36.98 -7.45 -24.34
CA TYR A 137 38.29 -6.79 -24.29
C TYR A 137 38.35 -5.61 -23.32
N GLU A 138 37.48 -5.59 -22.31
CA GLU A 138 37.45 -4.48 -21.34
C GLU A 138 38.26 -4.78 -20.08
N ASP A 139 39.05 -3.80 -19.65
CA ASP A 139 39.81 -3.86 -18.42
C ASP A 139 38.90 -4.07 -17.19
N PRO A 140 39.38 -4.79 -16.17
CA PRO A 140 38.64 -5.00 -14.93
C PRO A 140 38.46 -3.68 -14.18
N CYS A 141 37.32 -3.54 -13.50
CA CYS A 141 37.00 -2.39 -12.68
C CYS A 141 37.93 -2.29 -11.46
N GLY A 142 38.43 -1.08 -11.15
CA GLY A 142 39.34 -0.87 -10.02
C GLY A 142 38.72 -1.15 -8.65
N ASN A 143 37.38 -1.16 -8.54
CA ASN A 143 36.66 -1.48 -7.31
C ASN A 143 35.94 -2.82 -7.43
N ILE A 144 36.26 -3.74 -6.52
CA ILE A 144 35.68 -5.09 -6.45
C ILE A 144 34.14 -5.09 -6.36
N PHE A 145 33.54 -4.08 -5.72
CA PHE A 145 32.08 -3.97 -5.62
C PHE A 145 31.47 -3.62 -6.98
N PHE A 146 32.00 -2.61 -7.66
CA PHE A 146 31.51 -2.22 -8.97
C PHE A 146 31.81 -3.28 -10.04
N GLU A 147 32.90 -4.05 -9.90
CA GLU A 147 33.18 -5.23 -10.73
C GLU A 147 32.10 -6.30 -10.55
N ALA A 148 31.73 -6.63 -9.31
CA ALA A 148 30.66 -7.61 -9.05
C ALA A 148 29.30 -7.17 -9.62
N TRP A 149 29.05 -5.86 -9.62
CA TRP A 149 27.87 -5.26 -10.22
C TRP A 149 27.98 -5.03 -11.73
N ARG A 150 29.16 -5.26 -12.35
CA ARG A 150 29.41 -5.15 -13.79
C ARG A 150 28.82 -6.35 -14.55
N SER A 151 27.49 -6.39 -14.63
CA SER A 151 26.74 -7.45 -15.31
C SER A 151 25.68 -6.91 -16.25
N PHE A 152 25.31 -7.68 -17.27
CA PHE A 152 24.19 -7.35 -18.15
C PHE A 152 22.88 -7.14 -17.36
N LEU A 153 22.69 -7.89 -16.26
CA LEU A 153 21.56 -7.79 -15.34
C LEU A 153 21.50 -6.44 -14.60
N ALA A 154 22.64 -5.87 -14.25
CA ALA A 154 22.70 -4.54 -13.63
C ALA A 154 22.64 -3.42 -14.69
N SER A 155 23.19 -3.65 -15.88
CA SER A 155 23.30 -2.66 -16.96
C SER A 155 21.96 -2.21 -17.57
N GLY A 156 20.91 -3.05 -17.46
CA GLY A 156 19.53 -2.74 -17.83
C GLY A 156 18.67 -2.25 -16.66
N GLY A 157 19.24 -2.13 -15.46
CA GLY A 157 18.51 -2.02 -14.22
C GLY A 157 18.02 -3.38 -13.72
N LEU A 158 18.04 -3.59 -12.40
CA LEU A 158 17.41 -4.78 -11.82
C LEU A 158 15.94 -4.85 -12.27
N PRO A 159 15.39 -6.04 -12.58
CA PRO A 159 14.00 -6.21 -12.99
C PRO A 159 13.02 -6.06 -11.81
N ILE A 160 13.35 -5.18 -10.88
CA ILE A 160 12.60 -4.81 -9.68
C ILE A 160 12.22 -3.34 -9.88
N PRO A 161 11.08 -3.07 -10.55
CA PRO A 161 10.59 -1.70 -10.74
C PRO A 161 10.25 -1.09 -9.37
N SER A 162 11.17 -0.29 -8.83
CA SER A 162 11.03 0.39 -7.53
C SER A 162 9.79 1.30 -7.47
N TRP A 163 9.39 1.86 -8.62
CA TRP A 163 8.17 2.67 -8.75
C TRP A 163 6.87 1.90 -8.46
N ASN A 164 6.82 0.58 -8.70
CA ASN A 164 5.62 -0.22 -8.41
C ASN A 164 5.36 -0.32 -6.91
N VAL A 165 6.42 -0.47 -6.09
CA VAL A 165 6.29 -0.47 -4.62
C VAL A 165 5.72 0.85 -4.15
N TRP A 166 6.24 1.96 -4.67
CA TRP A 166 5.77 3.31 -4.36
C TRP A 166 4.29 3.49 -4.72
N ILE A 167 3.88 3.15 -5.95
CA ILE A 167 2.48 3.31 -6.42
C ILE A 167 1.52 2.49 -5.57
N ASN A 168 1.86 1.24 -5.24
CA ASN A 168 0.99 0.39 -4.44
C ASN A 168 0.77 0.96 -3.02
N ILE A 169 1.82 1.50 -2.40
CA ILE A 169 1.72 2.15 -1.09
C ILE A 169 0.89 3.45 -1.17
N VAL A 170 1.10 4.28 -2.19
CA VAL A 170 0.32 5.51 -2.38
C VAL A 170 -1.15 5.20 -2.65
N ALA A 171 -1.45 4.17 -3.46
CA ALA A 171 -2.82 3.73 -3.71
C ALA A 171 -3.50 3.26 -2.41
N ALA A 172 -2.79 2.51 -1.56
CA ALA A 172 -3.29 2.11 -0.24
C ALA A 172 -3.56 3.34 0.66
N LEU A 173 -2.65 4.30 0.73
CA LEU A 173 -2.84 5.54 1.49
C LEU A 173 -4.04 6.36 1.00
N LEU A 174 -4.17 6.53 -0.32
CA LEU A 174 -5.28 7.24 -0.93
C LEU A 174 -6.61 6.56 -0.59
N LEU A 175 -6.74 5.25 -0.81
CA LEU A 175 -7.97 4.53 -0.50
C LEU A 175 -8.29 4.55 0.99
N GLY A 176 -7.29 4.34 1.85
CA GLY A 176 -7.49 4.38 3.30
C GLY A 176 -7.95 5.75 3.80
N THR A 177 -7.40 6.83 3.23
CA THR A 177 -7.83 8.21 3.54
C THR A 177 -9.23 8.50 2.98
N MET A 178 -9.53 8.00 1.78
CA MET A 178 -10.86 8.11 1.18
C MET A 178 -11.92 7.37 2.01
N ASP A 179 -11.61 6.24 2.65
CA ASP A 179 -12.55 5.57 3.56
C ASP A 179 -12.99 6.50 4.70
N ILE A 180 -12.03 7.17 5.35
CA ILE A 180 -12.29 8.11 6.44
C ILE A 180 -13.13 9.28 5.95
N PHE A 181 -12.77 9.86 4.81
CA PHE A 181 -13.50 10.97 4.21
C PHE A 181 -14.93 10.57 3.79
N ARG A 182 -15.12 9.36 3.26
CA ARG A 182 -16.45 8.84 2.89
C ARG A 182 -17.33 8.65 4.12
N GLU A 183 -16.79 8.13 5.22
CA GLU A 183 -17.57 7.99 6.47
C GLU A 183 -17.94 9.35 7.08
N TRP A 184 -17.16 10.40 6.83
CA TRP A 184 -17.56 11.77 7.15
C TRP A 184 -18.63 12.31 6.19
N ILE A 185 -18.56 11.99 4.89
CA ILE A 185 -19.56 12.46 3.90
C ILE A 185 -20.93 11.82 4.12
N ILE A 186 -21.01 10.51 4.36
CA ILE A 186 -22.29 9.78 4.39
C ILE A 186 -23.34 10.45 5.32
N PRO A 187 -23.03 10.82 6.58
CA PRO A 187 -24.01 11.48 7.45
C PRO A 187 -24.23 12.97 7.12
N ASN A 188 -23.24 13.67 6.54
CA ASN A 188 -23.29 15.13 6.38
C ASN A 188 -23.78 15.59 5.00
N ARG A 189 -23.36 14.91 3.93
CA ARG A 189 -23.60 15.26 2.52
C ARG A 189 -23.70 13.99 1.64
N PRO A 190 -24.64 13.07 1.90
CA PRO A 190 -24.70 11.76 1.21
C PRO A 190 -24.77 11.86 -0.32
N HIS A 191 -25.39 12.90 -0.87
CA HIS A 191 -25.47 13.11 -2.33
C HIS A 191 -24.09 13.31 -3.02
N TRP A 192 -23.02 13.65 -2.27
CA TRP A 192 -21.66 13.74 -2.83
C TRP A 192 -21.10 12.36 -3.20
N MET A 193 -21.65 11.29 -2.62
CA MET A 193 -21.31 9.90 -2.96
C MET A 193 -22.01 9.40 -4.23
N LYS A 194 -22.78 10.24 -4.94
CA LYS A 194 -23.48 9.85 -6.16
C LYS A 194 -22.51 9.32 -7.22
N CYS A 195 -22.86 8.20 -7.84
CA CYS A 195 -22.10 7.65 -8.96
C CYS A 195 -22.09 8.62 -10.16
N ARG A 196 -20.89 9.01 -10.60
CA ARG A 196 -20.67 9.89 -11.78
C ARG A 196 -20.12 9.16 -13.00
N CYS A 197 -19.88 7.85 -12.91
CA CYS A 197 -19.31 7.07 -14.02
C CYS A 197 -20.21 7.19 -15.26
N ILE A 198 -19.65 7.48 -16.43
CA ILE A 198 -20.38 7.49 -17.70
C ILE A 198 -20.49 6.05 -18.24
N ILE A 199 -19.36 5.34 -18.24
CA ILE A 199 -19.22 3.95 -18.63
C ILE A 199 -19.20 3.07 -17.36
N GLY A 200 -19.77 1.86 -17.43
CA GLY A 200 -19.75 0.93 -16.30
C GLY A 200 -20.70 1.30 -15.14
N LYS A 201 -21.68 2.20 -15.35
CA LYS A 201 -22.67 2.60 -14.35
C LYS A 201 -23.30 1.42 -13.62
N ARG A 202 -23.54 0.30 -14.30
CA ARG A 202 -24.14 -0.91 -13.69
C ARG A 202 -23.29 -1.47 -12.54
N TRP A 203 -21.97 -1.45 -12.69
CA TRP A 203 -20.99 -2.02 -11.75
C TRP A 203 -20.53 -1.04 -10.67
N CYS A 204 -20.88 0.24 -10.81
CA CYS A 204 -20.55 1.28 -9.84
C CYS A 204 -21.14 0.94 -8.47
N PRO A 205 -20.32 0.78 -7.41
CA PRO A 205 -20.82 0.46 -6.07
C PRO A 205 -21.48 1.66 -5.39
N LEU A 206 -21.28 2.86 -5.92
CA LEU A 206 -21.84 4.10 -5.40
C LEU A 206 -23.35 4.24 -5.70
N PRO A 207 -24.10 4.95 -4.84
CA PRO A 207 -25.53 5.20 -5.01
C PRO A 207 -25.86 5.89 -6.35
N LYS A 208 -27.00 5.53 -6.93
CA LYS A 208 -27.57 6.10 -8.16
C LYS A 208 -28.91 6.73 -7.79
N GLY A 209 -29.26 7.84 -8.41
CA GLY A 209 -30.54 8.51 -8.16
C GLY A 209 -30.47 10.04 -8.17
N SER A 210 -31.61 10.67 -7.91
CA SER A 210 -31.71 12.10 -7.60
C SER A 210 -31.06 12.42 -6.25
N LYS A 211 -30.95 13.70 -5.89
CA LYS A 211 -30.41 14.10 -4.60
C LYS A 211 -31.31 13.63 -3.46
N GLU A 212 -32.62 13.79 -3.66
CA GLU A 212 -33.69 13.47 -2.72
C GLU A 212 -33.75 11.96 -2.45
N GLU A 213 -33.62 11.14 -3.49
CA GLU A 213 -33.57 9.67 -3.36
C GLU A 213 -32.39 9.22 -2.50
N ILE A 214 -31.20 9.78 -2.74
CA ILE A 214 -29.98 9.40 -2.02
C ILE A 214 -30.02 9.83 -0.55
N GLU A 215 -30.60 10.99 -0.26
CA GLU A 215 -30.77 11.50 1.12
C GLU A 215 -31.78 10.66 1.93
N GLN A 216 -32.66 9.91 1.26
CA GLN A 216 -33.66 9.02 1.88
C GLN A 216 -33.19 7.56 2.00
N PHE A 217 -31.97 7.22 1.59
CA PHE A 217 -31.50 5.83 1.63
C PHE A 217 -31.34 5.27 3.03
N ASP A 218 -31.94 4.10 3.25
CA ASP A 218 -31.79 3.28 4.45
C ASP A 218 -30.32 2.87 4.68
N ASP A 219 -29.99 2.61 5.96
CA ASP A 219 -28.68 2.13 6.41
C ASP A 219 -28.18 0.90 5.63
N TYR A 220 -29.09 0.01 5.22
CA TYR A 220 -28.74 -1.19 4.45
C TYR A 220 -28.08 -0.87 3.10
N VAL A 221 -28.56 0.16 2.41
CA VAL A 221 -28.01 0.58 1.11
C VAL A 221 -26.61 1.16 1.33
N TRP A 222 -26.45 2.03 2.33
CA TRP A 222 -25.15 2.60 2.67
C TRP A 222 -24.14 1.55 3.15
N ASP A 223 -24.56 0.56 3.94
CA ASP A 223 -23.68 -0.52 4.39
C ASP A 223 -23.19 -1.40 3.23
N LYS A 224 -24.01 -1.56 2.18
CA LYS A 224 -23.56 -2.23 0.95
C LYS A 224 -22.48 -1.41 0.23
N VAL A 225 -22.65 -0.08 0.14
CA VAL A 225 -21.64 0.83 -0.43
C VAL A 225 -20.36 0.77 0.38
N ARG A 226 -20.47 0.82 1.73
CA ARG A 226 -19.37 0.66 2.68
C ARG A 226 -18.60 -0.62 2.42
N LEU A 227 -19.29 -1.76 2.43
CA LEU A 227 -18.66 -3.05 2.22
C LEU A 227 -17.81 -3.08 0.93
N ALA A 228 -18.31 -2.51 -0.16
CA ALA A 228 -17.58 -2.48 -1.43
C ALA A 228 -16.26 -1.69 -1.34
N TYR A 229 -16.29 -0.45 -0.82
CA TYR A 229 -15.07 0.36 -0.78
C TYR A 229 -14.11 -0.08 0.33
N TRP A 230 -14.60 -0.57 1.47
CA TRP A 230 -13.76 -1.13 2.54
C TRP A 230 -13.06 -2.41 2.08
N ALA A 231 -13.74 -3.28 1.32
CA ALA A 231 -13.13 -4.46 0.71
C ALA A 231 -12.08 -4.10 -0.35
N LEU A 232 -12.38 -3.11 -1.20
CA LEU A 232 -11.42 -2.60 -2.18
C LEU A 232 -10.16 -2.05 -1.50
N SER A 233 -10.34 -1.22 -0.48
CA SER A 233 -9.27 -0.65 0.32
C SER A 233 -8.41 -1.75 0.96
N ALA A 234 -9.02 -2.75 1.61
CA ALA A 234 -8.29 -3.90 2.15
C ALA A 234 -7.48 -4.65 1.08
N GLY A 235 -8.05 -4.83 -0.11
CA GLY A 235 -7.34 -5.43 -1.25
C GLY A 235 -6.07 -4.67 -1.63
N PHE A 236 -6.12 -3.34 -1.71
CA PHE A 236 -4.95 -2.52 -2.04
C PHE A 236 -3.89 -2.50 -0.92
N PHE A 237 -4.29 -2.53 0.35
CA PHE A 237 -3.34 -2.73 1.44
C PHE A 237 -2.65 -4.10 1.36
N GLY A 238 -3.39 -5.14 0.97
CA GLY A 238 -2.84 -6.48 0.73
C GLY A 238 -1.85 -6.51 -0.44
N ILE A 239 -2.19 -5.82 -1.54
CA ILE A 239 -1.28 -5.65 -2.68
C ILE A 239 0.00 -4.92 -2.25
N ALA A 240 -0.10 -3.83 -1.49
CA ALA A 240 1.06 -3.09 -0.99
C ALA A 240 1.96 -3.97 -0.11
N ALA A 241 1.39 -4.71 0.84
CA ALA A 241 2.13 -5.62 1.72
C ALA A 241 2.80 -6.77 0.94
N GLY A 242 2.02 -7.47 0.11
CA GLY A 242 2.49 -8.61 -0.69
C GLY A 242 3.54 -8.22 -1.72
N HIS A 243 3.32 -7.12 -2.46
CA HIS A 243 4.26 -6.63 -3.46
C HIS A 243 5.57 -6.19 -2.80
N THR A 244 5.52 -5.49 -1.67
CA THR A 244 6.73 -5.10 -0.92
C THR A 244 7.52 -6.31 -0.44
N CYS A 245 6.83 -7.31 0.13
CA CYS A 245 7.42 -8.58 0.56
C CYS A 245 8.13 -9.28 -0.61
N LEU A 246 7.45 -9.51 -1.73
CA LEU A 246 8.02 -10.16 -2.91
C LEU A 246 9.26 -9.43 -3.42
N ASN A 247 9.19 -8.11 -3.54
CA ASN A 247 10.30 -7.32 -4.05
C ASN A 247 11.52 -7.37 -3.11
N SER A 248 11.33 -7.35 -1.79
CA SER A 248 12.45 -7.50 -0.85
C SER A 248 13.13 -8.87 -0.96
N VAL A 249 12.36 -9.94 -1.19
CA VAL A 249 12.88 -11.31 -1.40
C VAL A 249 13.68 -11.38 -2.68
N PHE A 250 13.11 -10.90 -3.79
CA PHE A 250 13.80 -10.90 -5.08
C PHE A 250 15.08 -10.07 -5.01
N PHE A 251 15.03 -8.89 -4.38
CA PHE A 251 16.21 -8.03 -4.28
C PHE A 251 17.35 -8.72 -3.53
N VAL A 252 17.08 -9.34 -2.37
CA VAL A 252 18.12 -10.07 -1.64
C VAL A 252 18.66 -11.25 -2.47
N ARG A 253 17.80 -11.94 -3.23
CA ARG A 253 18.24 -13.00 -4.14
C ARG A 253 19.15 -12.47 -5.25
N TYR A 254 18.89 -11.26 -5.78
CA TYR A 254 19.81 -10.61 -6.71
C TYR A 254 21.13 -10.20 -6.05
N LEU A 255 21.10 -9.76 -4.79
CA LEU A 255 22.34 -9.47 -4.05
C LEU A 255 23.20 -10.73 -3.93
N SER A 256 22.62 -11.90 -3.65
CA SER A 256 23.37 -13.16 -3.60
C SER A 256 24.07 -13.47 -4.93
N TYR A 257 23.44 -13.16 -6.07
CA TYR A 257 24.05 -13.35 -7.39
C TYR A 257 25.25 -12.43 -7.65
N PHE A 258 25.24 -11.22 -7.11
CA PHE A 258 26.42 -10.34 -7.17
C PHE A 258 27.48 -10.76 -6.15
N GLU A 259 27.06 -11.32 -5.01
CA GLU A 259 27.96 -11.81 -3.97
C GLU A 259 28.79 -13.01 -4.45
N GLU A 260 28.22 -13.89 -5.28
CA GLU A 260 28.94 -14.97 -5.96
C GLU A 260 30.11 -14.51 -6.86
N ARG A 261 30.16 -13.22 -7.21
CA ARG A 261 31.26 -12.62 -8.01
C ARG A 261 32.30 -11.93 -7.17
N LEU A 262 32.07 -11.77 -5.86
CA LEU A 262 33.05 -11.15 -4.98
C LEU A 262 34.16 -12.15 -4.65
N PRO A 263 35.38 -11.67 -4.37
CA PRO A 263 36.45 -12.52 -3.85
C PRO A 263 36.04 -13.23 -2.55
N ASP A 264 36.61 -14.42 -2.33
CA ASP A 264 36.33 -15.23 -1.15
C ASP A 264 36.56 -14.44 0.16
N GLY A 265 35.60 -14.55 1.08
CA GLY A 265 35.65 -13.87 2.39
C GLY A 265 35.11 -12.44 2.40
N ILE A 266 34.63 -11.91 1.26
CA ILE A 266 34.00 -10.60 1.15
C ILE A 266 32.50 -10.77 0.92
N SER A 267 31.68 -10.11 1.75
CA SER A 267 30.22 -10.21 1.68
C SER A 267 29.55 -8.85 1.71
N MET A 268 28.50 -8.69 0.90
CA MET A 268 27.60 -7.54 0.99
C MET A 268 26.59 -7.67 2.13
N HIS A 269 26.51 -8.81 2.82
CA HIS A 269 25.60 -9.02 3.95
C HIS A 269 24.16 -8.61 3.63
N GLY A 270 23.69 -8.96 2.43
CA GLY A 270 22.37 -8.59 1.93
C GLY A 270 21.27 -9.21 2.78
N ARG A 271 20.44 -8.38 3.41
CA ARG A 271 19.37 -8.85 4.30
C ARG A 271 18.07 -8.09 4.13
N ARG A 272 16.98 -8.84 4.24
CA ARG A 272 15.64 -8.30 4.39
C ARG A 272 15.47 -7.69 5.78
N ARG A 273 14.75 -6.58 5.84
CA ARG A 273 14.43 -5.88 7.08
C ARG A 273 12.94 -5.97 7.30
N LEU A 274 12.54 -6.83 8.24
CA LEU A 274 11.14 -7.24 8.40
C LEU A 274 10.25 -6.18 9.03
N ALA A 275 10.80 -5.13 9.65
CA ALA A 275 10.00 -4.18 10.42
C ALA A 275 8.95 -3.46 9.56
N SER A 276 9.35 -2.97 8.38
CA SER A 276 8.44 -2.34 7.42
C SER A 276 7.38 -3.32 6.90
N GLU A 277 7.77 -4.54 6.57
CA GLU A 277 6.84 -5.59 6.14
C GLU A 277 5.81 -5.92 7.23
N ILE A 278 6.24 -6.07 8.48
CA ILE A 278 5.36 -6.32 9.62
C ILE A 278 4.34 -5.19 9.74
N LEU A 279 4.77 -3.92 9.66
CA LEU A 279 3.85 -2.78 9.72
C LEU A 279 2.81 -2.82 8.59
N LEU A 280 3.22 -3.14 7.36
CA LEU A 280 2.31 -3.26 6.22
C LEU A 280 1.32 -4.43 6.39
N TRP A 281 1.77 -5.60 6.86
CA TRP A 281 0.91 -6.75 7.12
C TRP A 281 -0.06 -6.50 8.27
N VAL A 282 0.37 -5.82 9.34
CA VAL A 282 -0.51 -5.39 10.44
C VAL A 282 -1.56 -4.41 9.91
N ALA A 283 -1.16 -3.42 9.11
CA ALA A 283 -2.09 -2.46 8.51
C ALA A 283 -3.12 -3.15 7.60
N PHE A 284 -2.69 -4.14 6.81
CA PHE A 284 -3.58 -4.99 6.00
C PHE A 284 -4.52 -5.83 6.86
N GLY A 285 -4.03 -6.45 7.94
CA GLY A 285 -4.84 -7.22 8.88
C GLY A 285 -5.95 -6.37 9.50
N ILE A 286 -5.61 -5.16 9.96
CA ILE A 286 -6.57 -4.20 10.51
C ILE A 286 -7.60 -3.78 9.44
N LYS A 287 -7.17 -3.52 8.20
CA LYS A 287 -8.09 -3.19 7.10
C LYS A 287 -9.03 -4.33 6.75
N THR A 288 -8.52 -5.55 6.72
CA THR A 288 -9.32 -6.76 6.50
C THR A 288 -10.34 -6.95 7.62
N PHE A 289 -9.95 -6.75 8.87
CA PHE A 289 -10.86 -6.75 10.00
C PHE A 289 -11.94 -5.66 9.88
N GLY A 290 -11.59 -4.45 9.46
CA GLY A 290 -12.57 -3.38 9.16
C GLY A 290 -13.58 -3.77 8.08
N ALA A 291 -13.12 -4.38 6.98
CA ALA A 291 -14.00 -4.89 5.93
C ALA A 291 -14.93 -6.01 6.44
N LEU A 292 -14.44 -6.90 7.32
CA LEU A 292 -15.26 -7.91 7.99
C LEU A 292 -16.29 -7.27 8.92
N CYS A 293 -15.93 -6.22 9.66
CA CYS A 293 -16.87 -5.45 10.48
C CYS A 293 -17.99 -4.87 9.61
N MET A 294 -17.67 -4.33 8.43
CA MET A 294 -18.68 -3.85 7.47
C MET A 294 -19.54 -4.98 6.91
N ALA A 295 -18.97 -6.16 6.66
CA ALA A 295 -19.74 -7.32 6.21
C ALA A 295 -20.74 -7.80 7.28
N VAL A 296 -20.32 -7.81 8.54
CA VAL A 296 -21.20 -8.13 9.68
C VAL A 296 -22.26 -7.05 9.86
N ARG A 297 -21.87 -5.77 9.81
CA ARG A 297 -22.80 -4.62 9.86
C ARG A 297 -23.85 -4.69 8.75
N TRP A 298 -23.45 -4.97 7.52
CA TRP A 298 -24.37 -5.15 6.40
C TRP A 298 -25.35 -6.33 6.60
N LYS A 299 -24.89 -7.44 7.18
CA LYS A 299 -25.79 -8.54 7.59
C LYS A 299 -26.72 -8.12 8.73
N LEU A 300 -26.27 -7.25 9.63
CA LEU A 300 -27.07 -6.64 10.69
C LEU A 300 -28.01 -5.53 10.20
N SER A 301 -27.88 -5.00 8.98
CA SER A 301 -28.85 -4.03 8.43
C SER A 301 -29.88 -4.69 7.50
N ARG A 302 -29.68 -5.94 7.08
CA ARG A 302 -30.73 -6.71 6.38
C ARG A 302 -32.00 -6.79 7.22
N ARG A 303 -33.12 -6.28 6.69
CA ARG A 303 -34.45 -6.58 7.23
C ARG A 303 -34.68 -8.09 7.11
N PRO A 304 -35.14 -8.79 8.16
CA PRO A 304 -35.44 -10.22 8.06
C PRO A 304 -36.49 -10.44 6.95
N SER A 305 -36.22 -11.42 6.08
CA SER A 305 -37.16 -11.91 5.07
C SER A 305 -38.46 -12.32 5.78
N GLY A 306 -39.54 -11.57 5.57
CA GLY A 306 -40.83 -11.72 6.28
C GLY A 306 -41.42 -10.40 6.78
N TRP A 307 -40.67 -9.29 6.74
CA TRP A 307 -41.19 -7.98 7.18
C TRP A 307 -42.15 -7.32 6.16
N MET A 308 -42.25 -7.82 4.93
CA MET A 308 -43.25 -7.37 3.95
C MET A 308 -44.58 -8.14 4.05
N ASP A 309 -44.62 -9.28 4.75
CA ASP A 309 -45.87 -10.03 4.93
C ASP A 309 -46.72 -9.50 6.10
N GLY A 310 -46.15 -8.61 6.93
CA GLY A 310 -46.81 -8.00 8.08
C GLY A 310 -47.40 -6.61 7.83
N GLN A 311 -47.11 -5.99 6.68
CA GLN A 311 -47.87 -4.83 6.22
C GLN A 311 -49.08 -5.34 5.46
N ASN A 312 -50.04 -5.89 6.22
CA ASN A 312 -51.41 -6.06 5.76
C ASN A 312 -51.82 -4.79 5.02
N LEU A 313 -51.96 -4.93 3.71
CA LEU A 313 -52.84 -4.13 2.88
C LEU A 313 -54.09 -3.91 3.71
N GLY A 314 -54.27 -2.69 4.18
CA GLY A 314 -55.49 -2.28 4.84
C GLY A 314 -56.62 -2.60 3.88
N ARG A 315 -57.34 -3.67 4.19
CA ARG A 315 -58.79 -3.80 4.06
C ARG A 315 -59.38 -2.78 3.07
N ILE A 316 -59.15 -3.00 1.79
CA ILE A 316 -60.10 -2.57 0.78
C ILE A 316 -61.15 -3.68 0.82
N ASP A 317 -62.08 -3.55 1.76
CA ASP A 317 -63.34 -4.28 1.68
C ASP A 317 -63.88 -4.05 0.27
N ARG A 318 -63.94 -5.11 -0.52
CA ARG A 318 -64.62 -5.14 -1.81
C ARG A 318 -66.08 -4.79 -1.54
N ALA A 319 -66.41 -3.50 -1.59
CA ALA A 319 -67.75 -3.05 -1.89
C ALA A 319 -68.09 -3.63 -3.26
N LYS A 320 -68.95 -4.66 -3.29
CA LYS A 320 -69.67 -5.06 -4.50
C LYS A 320 -70.48 -3.85 -4.96
N PRO A 321 -70.31 -3.37 -6.20
CA PRO A 321 -71.42 -2.75 -6.90
C PRO A 321 -72.22 -3.87 -7.55
N ASN A 322 -73.47 -4.04 -7.12
CA ASN A 322 -74.50 -4.66 -7.94
C ASN A 322 -74.73 -3.77 -9.18
N GLY A 323 -75.05 -4.42 -10.31
CA GLY A 323 -75.62 -3.77 -11.50
C GLY A 323 -74.60 -3.62 -12.63
N THR A 324 -74.65 -4.47 -13.65
CA THR A 324 -75.38 -4.19 -14.92
C THR A 324 -74.85 -2.94 -15.62
N ASP A 325 -73.89 -3.10 -16.52
CA ASP A 325 -74.13 -2.99 -17.97
C ASP A 325 -72.80 -3.03 -18.73
N GLY A 326 -72.87 -3.66 -19.90
CA GLY A 326 -71.71 -4.03 -20.69
C GLY A 326 -71.03 -2.86 -21.41
N ALA A 327 -69.76 -3.08 -21.76
CA ALA A 327 -69.18 -2.59 -22.99
C ALA A 327 -67.91 -3.37 -23.32
N LYS A 328 -67.88 -3.87 -24.56
CA LYS A 328 -66.73 -4.40 -25.29
C LYS A 328 -65.59 -3.37 -25.39
N TYR A 329 -64.36 -3.86 -25.62
CA TYR A 329 -63.46 -3.61 -26.77
C TYR A 329 -62.07 -4.20 -26.40
N THR A 330 -61.70 -5.38 -26.91
CA THR A 330 -60.87 -5.69 -28.11
C THR A 330 -59.38 -5.41 -27.96
N ASP A 331 -58.61 -6.49 -28.14
CA ASP A 331 -57.24 -6.70 -28.65
C ASP A 331 -56.26 -5.52 -28.77
#